data_AF-A0A3B0TBT9-F1
#
_entry.id   AF-A0A3B0TBT9-F1
#
_cell.length_a   1.000
_cell.length_b   1.000
_cell.length_c   1.000
_cell.angle_alpha   90.00
_cell.angle_beta   90.00
_cell.angle_gamma   90.00
#
_symmetry.space_group_name_H-M   'P 1'
#
loop_
_entity.id
_entity.type
_entity.pdbx_description
1 polymer ?
#
loop_
_entity_poly.entity_id
_entity_poly.type
_entity_poly.pdbx_seq_one_letter_code
_entity_poly.pdbx_strand_id
1 'polypeptide(L)'
;MKNIFFLIWSLSSISAIAQNNIYWQQHVDYTMDIEMNVENYQFDGKQKLVYTNNSPDDLNEVFYHVQFNAFQPGSEMDMRLQNIVDPDGRMVNNNGTKESPIYESRITKLKPNEIGFQKINSLIQNGKSVKYELIGTILKVTLNEPILSGKKATFEMEFKGQVPVQIRRSGRNNKEGVALSMAQWYPKMAEYDIEGWHANEYIAREFYGVWGDFDVTIHIDKNYTIGGTGYLQNPQEVGHGYEDSSKKVKTPKGEKLTWHFKAPNVHDFTWAADNEYIHDTKQVPNGATLHFLYKNKPNTIENWKKMEDEALN
;
A
#
# COMPACT_ATOMS: atom_id res chain seq x y z
N MET A 1 -71.49 41.25 -27.84
CA MET A 1 -70.57 40.20 -28.33
C MET A 1 -69.41 40.84 -29.09
N LYS A 2 -68.27 41.05 -28.42
CA LYS A 2 -66.96 41.22 -29.06
C LYS A 2 -65.93 40.67 -28.07
N ASN A 3 -65.29 39.58 -28.48
CA ASN A 3 -64.28 38.84 -27.74
C ASN A 3 -62.96 39.60 -27.77
N ILE A 4 -62.27 39.70 -26.64
CA ILE A 4 -60.82 39.93 -26.61
C ILE A 4 -60.23 38.93 -25.61
N PHE A 5 -59.40 38.05 -26.16
CA PHE A 5 -58.57 37.06 -25.49
C PHE A 5 -57.51 37.75 -24.61
N PHE A 6 -57.37 37.34 -23.36
CA PHE A 6 -56.15 37.55 -22.56
C PHE A 6 -55.46 36.19 -22.41
N LEU A 7 -54.35 36.02 -23.14
CA LEU A 7 -53.48 34.86 -23.04
C LEU A 7 -52.46 35.15 -21.93
N ILE A 8 -52.62 34.56 -20.75
CA ILE A 8 -51.62 34.57 -19.69
C ILE A 8 -50.66 33.42 -19.98
N TRP A 9 -49.45 33.76 -20.42
CA TRP A 9 -48.35 32.83 -20.58
C TRP A 9 -47.63 32.72 -19.24
N SER A 10 -47.94 31.69 -18.45
CA SER A 10 -47.16 31.33 -17.28
C SER A 10 -45.86 30.68 -17.74
N LEU A 11 -44.74 31.43 -17.72
CA LEU A 11 -43.41 30.84 -17.78
C LEU A 11 -43.18 30.05 -16.49
N SER A 12 -43.42 28.74 -16.54
CA SER A 12 -42.87 27.81 -15.57
C SER A 12 -41.38 27.67 -15.87
N SER A 13 -40.54 28.42 -15.15
CA SER A 13 -39.10 28.18 -15.10
C SER A 13 -38.87 26.86 -14.37
N ILE A 14 -38.89 25.75 -15.10
CA ILE A 14 -38.34 24.49 -14.61
C ILE A 14 -36.82 24.67 -14.62
N SER A 15 -36.27 25.09 -13.48
CA SER A 15 -34.84 24.95 -13.23
C SER A 15 -34.55 23.46 -13.12
N ALA A 16 -34.27 22.82 -14.25
CA ALA A 16 -33.62 21.54 -14.27
C ALA A 16 -32.21 21.74 -13.69
N ILE A 17 -32.02 21.44 -12.41
CA ILE A 17 -30.69 21.24 -11.84
C ILE A 17 -30.21 19.88 -12.37
N ALA A 18 -29.87 19.85 -13.66
CA ALA A 18 -29.18 18.73 -14.25
C ALA A 18 -27.69 18.89 -13.92
N GLN A 19 -27.13 17.85 -13.29
CA GLN A 19 -25.71 17.63 -13.03
C GLN A 19 -25.04 18.57 -12.01
N ASN A 20 -25.29 18.33 -10.72
CA ASN A 20 -24.23 18.46 -9.72
C ASN A 20 -23.91 17.05 -9.24
N ASN A 21 -23.00 16.35 -9.93
CA ASN A 21 -22.31 15.22 -9.29
C ASN A 21 -21.47 15.84 -8.18
N ILE A 22 -22.01 15.85 -6.96
CA ILE A 22 -21.26 16.25 -5.77
C ILE A 22 -20.04 15.31 -5.73
N TYR A 23 -18.85 15.88 -5.80
CA TYR A 23 -17.62 15.12 -5.67
C TYR A 23 -17.62 14.37 -4.33
N TRP A 24 -17.34 13.08 -4.37
CA TRP A 24 -17.17 12.22 -3.21
C TRP A 24 -15.96 11.33 -3.44
N GLN A 25 -15.35 10.89 -2.36
CA GLN A 25 -14.26 9.91 -2.36
C GLN A 25 -14.44 9.00 -1.15
N GLN A 26 -14.00 7.77 -1.25
CA GLN A 26 -14.08 6.84 -0.13
C GLN A 26 -13.05 7.20 0.96
N HIS A 27 -13.23 6.65 2.16
CA HIS A 27 -12.25 6.81 3.24
C HIS A 27 -12.02 5.48 3.96
N VAL A 28 -10.76 5.23 4.31
CA VAL A 28 -10.32 4.02 5.03
C VAL A 28 -9.56 4.38 6.31
N ASP A 29 -9.89 3.70 7.41
CA ASP A 29 -9.14 3.78 8.65
C ASP A 29 -8.55 2.39 8.96
N TYR A 30 -7.23 2.25 8.77
CA TYR A 30 -6.50 1.01 9.00
C TYR A 30 -5.85 0.98 10.39
N THR A 31 -6.02 -0.14 11.08
CA THR A 31 -5.20 -0.53 12.23
C THR A 31 -4.55 -1.88 11.93
N MET A 32 -3.22 -1.94 11.96
CA MET A 32 -2.47 -3.14 11.58
C MET A 32 -1.46 -3.52 12.66
N ASP A 33 -1.31 -4.83 12.88
CA ASP A 33 -0.30 -5.44 13.73
C ASP A 33 0.39 -6.56 12.95
N ILE A 34 1.69 -6.37 12.70
CA ILE A 34 2.48 -7.16 11.74
C ILE A 34 3.66 -7.81 12.44
N GLU A 35 3.78 -9.11 12.30
CA GLU A 35 4.87 -9.92 12.85
C GLU A 35 5.81 -10.35 11.73
N MET A 36 6.94 -9.65 11.56
CA MET A 36 7.90 -9.92 10.49
C MET A 36 8.96 -10.93 10.92
N ASN A 37 9.16 -11.97 10.10
CA ASN A 37 10.30 -12.89 10.20
C ASN A 37 11.28 -12.61 9.05
N VAL A 38 12.43 -12.04 9.39
CA VAL A 38 13.48 -11.67 8.42
C VAL A 38 14.35 -12.85 7.97
N GLU A 39 14.32 -13.99 8.67
CA GLU A 39 15.09 -15.18 8.30
C GLU A 39 14.46 -15.89 7.10
N ASN A 40 13.13 -15.97 7.06
CA ASN A 40 12.38 -16.60 5.97
C ASN A 40 11.59 -15.61 5.10
N TYR A 41 11.62 -14.32 5.43
CA TYR A 41 10.93 -13.24 4.73
C TYR A 41 9.41 -13.41 4.65
N GLN A 42 8.82 -14.03 5.66
CA GLN A 42 7.37 -14.15 5.83
C GLN A 42 6.91 -13.27 6.98
N PHE A 43 5.63 -12.92 6.95
CA PHE A 43 5.00 -12.15 8.01
C PHE A 43 3.55 -12.58 8.21
N ASP A 44 3.12 -12.54 9.46
CA ASP A 44 1.72 -12.68 9.82
C ASP A 44 1.17 -11.28 10.09
N GLY A 45 -0.02 -11.00 9.57
CA GLY A 45 -0.65 -9.68 9.66
C GLY A 45 -2.06 -9.79 10.20
N LYS A 46 -2.37 -8.91 11.15
CA LYS A 46 -3.74 -8.62 11.58
C LYS A 46 -4.08 -7.21 11.12
N GLN A 47 -5.22 -7.08 10.47
CA GLN A 47 -5.69 -5.80 9.94
C GLN A 47 -7.15 -5.61 10.33
N LYS A 48 -7.43 -4.48 10.98
CA LYS A 48 -8.77 -3.92 11.10
C LYS A 48 -8.88 -2.73 10.16
N LEU A 49 -9.94 -2.71 9.37
CA LEU A 49 -10.26 -1.63 8.46
C LEU A 49 -11.66 -1.11 8.76
N VAL A 50 -11.81 0.18 9.04
CA VAL A 50 -13.12 0.85 8.95
C VAL A 50 -13.22 1.50 7.58
N TYR A 51 -14.18 1.04 6.78
CA TYR A 51 -14.48 1.62 5.47
C TYR A 51 -15.67 2.56 5.59
N THR A 52 -15.56 3.77 5.07
CA THR A 52 -16.65 4.75 5.00
C THR A 52 -17.14 4.85 3.57
N ASN A 53 -18.40 4.44 3.32
CA ASN A 53 -19.03 4.56 2.01
C ASN A 53 -19.61 5.97 1.83
N ASN A 54 -18.89 6.82 1.10
CA ASN A 54 -19.34 8.17 0.74
C ASN A 54 -20.04 8.24 -0.62
N SER A 55 -20.15 7.11 -1.33
CA SER A 55 -20.88 7.04 -2.60
C SER A 55 -22.40 7.18 -2.39
N PRO A 56 -23.17 7.56 -3.41
CA PRO A 56 -24.63 7.53 -3.36
C PRO A 56 -25.21 6.10 -3.39
N ASP A 57 -24.37 5.07 -3.60
CA ASP A 57 -24.78 3.69 -3.83
C ASP A 57 -24.70 2.83 -2.56
N ASP A 58 -25.53 1.80 -2.50
CA ASP A 58 -25.43 0.75 -1.48
C ASP A 58 -24.50 -0.37 -1.98
N LEU A 59 -23.39 -0.58 -1.27
CA LEU A 59 -22.36 -1.54 -1.69
C LEU A 59 -22.66 -2.93 -1.15
N ASN A 60 -22.77 -3.93 -2.03
CA ASN A 60 -23.06 -5.33 -1.68
C ASN A 60 -21.82 -6.24 -1.68
N GLU A 61 -20.72 -5.73 -2.24
CA GLU A 61 -19.42 -6.40 -2.33
C GLU A 61 -18.33 -5.36 -2.14
N VAL A 62 -17.17 -5.81 -1.69
CA VAL A 62 -15.93 -5.01 -1.65
C VAL A 62 -14.78 -5.81 -2.25
N PHE A 63 -13.73 -5.12 -2.67
CA PHE A 63 -12.58 -5.73 -3.29
C PHE A 63 -11.29 -5.28 -2.59
N TYR A 64 -10.38 -6.22 -2.39
CA TYR A 64 -9.02 -5.91 -1.96
C TYR A 64 -8.02 -6.29 -3.05
N HIS A 65 -6.98 -5.48 -3.19
CA HIS A 65 -5.77 -5.83 -3.90
C HIS A 65 -4.83 -6.63 -2.99
N VAL A 66 -4.40 -7.79 -3.47
CA VAL A 66 -3.35 -8.62 -2.88
C VAL A 66 -2.18 -8.72 -3.86
N GLN A 67 -1.47 -7.60 -4.00
CA GLN A 67 -0.49 -7.34 -5.06
C GLN A 67 0.73 -8.27 -5.02
N PHE A 68 1.09 -8.83 -3.86
CA PHE A 68 2.23 -9.75 -3.81
C PHE A 68 1.96 -11.04 -4.60
N ASN A 69 0.69 -11.41 -4.82
CA ASN A 69 0.34 -12.57 -5.65
C ASN A 69 0.75 -12.43 -7.12
N ALA A 70 1.05 -11.21 -7.58
CA ALA A 70 1.58 -10.97 -8.92
C ALA A 70 3.01 -11.51 -9.11
N PHE A 71 3.73 -11.80 -8.03
CA PHE A 71 5.11 -12.30 -8.08
C PHE A 71 5.17 -13.82 -7.93
N GLN A 72 4.26 -14.51 -8.63
CA GLN A 72 4.20 -15.97 -8.71
C GLN A 72 4.28 -16.42 -10.17
N PRO A 73 5.00 -17.52 -10.48
CA PRO A 73 4.95 -18.13 -11.81
C PRO A 73 3.49 -18.40 -12.24
N GLY A 74 3.15 -18.04 -13.47
CA GLY A 74 1.80 -18.21 -14.02
C GLY A 74 0.77 -17.19 -13.56
N SER A 75 1.13 -16.20 -12.74
CA SER A 75 0.27 -15.04 -12.48
C SER A 75 0.06 -14.20 -13.76
N GLU A 76 -0.97 -13.35 -13.78
CA GLU A 76 -1.23 -12.47 -14.92
C GLU A 76 -0.04 -11.54 -15.23
N MET A 77 0.69 -11.08 -14.21
CA MET A 77 1.91 -10.31 -14.41
C MET A 77 2.99 -11.13 -15.11
N ASP A 78 3.19 -12.39 -14.70
CA ASP A 78 4.15 -13.29 -15.33
C ASP A 78 3.76 -13.64 -16.77
N MET A 79 2.49 -14.00 -17.00
CA MET A 79 1.95 -14.29 -18.32
C MET A 79 2.09 -13.09 -19.25
N ARG A 80 1.80 -11.88 -18.77
CA ARG A 80 1.98 -10.65 -19.55
C ARG A 80 3.43 -10.43 -19.94
N LEU A 81 4.38 -10.61 -19.00
CA LEU A 81 5.82 -10.44 -19.29
C LEU A 81 6.34 -11.42 -20.35
N GLN A 82 5.77 -12.62 -20.41
CA GLN A 82 6.13 -13.63 -21.42
C GLN A 82 5.57 -13.33 -22.82
N ASN A 83 4.51 -12.52 -22.93
CA ASN A 83 3.79 -12.33 -24.19
C ASN A 83 3.86 -10.91 -24.75
N ILE A 84 4.25 -9.91 -23.96
CA ILE A 84 4.37 -8.53 -24.45
C ILE A 84 5.65 -8.34 -25.27
N VAL A 85 5.56 -7.52 -26.32
CA VAL A 85 6.68 -7.21 -27.24
C VAL A 85 7.78 -6.39 -26.54
N ASP A 86 7.40 -5.46 -25.68
CA ASP A 86 8.28 -4.49 -25.01
C ASP A 86 8.13 -4.54 -23.47
N PRO A 87 8.55 -5.64 -22.81
CA PRO A 87 8.44 -5.75 -21.37
C PRO A 87 9.33 -4.73 -20.63
N ASP A 88 8.96 -4.40 -19.39
CA ASP A 88 9.81 -3.58 -18.52
C ASP A 88 11.14 -4.32 -18.29
N GLY A 89 12.24 -3.74 -18.79
CA GLY A 89 13.57 -4.37 -18.75
C GLY A 89 14.08 -4.69 -17.34
N ARG A 90 13.49 -4.11 -16.28
CA ARG A 90 13.78 -4.52 -14.90
C ARG A 90 13.22 -5.89 -14.56
N MET A 91 12.15 -6.32 -15.22
CA MET A 91 11.36 -7.50 -14.86
C MET A 91 11.67 -8.72 -15.73
N VAL A 92 12.56 -8.57 -16.72
CA VAL A 92 12.96 -9.62 -17.65
C VAL A 92 14.47 -9.73 -17.74
N ASN A 93 14.96 -10.90 -18.13
CA ASN A 93 16.33 -11.07 -18.62
C ASN A 93 16.31 -11.01 -20.15
N ASN A 94 17.30 -10.34 -20.75
CA ASN A 94 17.51 -10.43 -22.20
C ASN A 94 18.54 -11.55 -22.48
N ASN A 95 18.07 -12.66 -23.03
CA ASN A 95 18.90 -13.80 -23.45
C ASN A 95 19.34 -13.69 -24.92
N GLY A 96 18.92 -12.64 -25.63
CA GLY A 96 19.31 -12.33 -27.01
C GLY A 96 20.40 -11.25 -27.09
N THR A 97 20.44 -10.54 -28.22
CA THR A 97 21.32 -9.36 -28.38
C THR A 97 20.54 -8.06 -28.11
N LYS A 98 21.21 -6.92 -28.21
CA LYS A 98 20.54 -5.61 -28.14
C LYS A 98 19.66 -5.37 -29.37
N GLU A 99 20.10 -5.86 -30.53
CA GLU A 99 19.42 -5.71 -31.83
C GLU A 99 18.30 -6.74 -32.01
N SER A 100 18.44 -7.92 -31.39
CA SER A 100 17.48 -9.02 -31.42
C SER A 100 17.25 -9.55 -30.00
N PRO A 101 16.49 -8.82 -29.17
CA PRO A 101 16.26 -9.23 -27.78
C PRO A 101 15.39 -10.48 -27.70
N ILE A 102 15.70 -11.33 -26.71
CA ILE A 102 14.88 -12.48 -26.34
C ILE A 102 14.60 -12.33 -24.85
N TYR A 103 13.42 -11.81 -24.53
CA TYR A 103 13.05 -11.54 -23.15
C TYR A 103 12.49 -12.78 -22.47
N GLU A 104 12.95 -12.99 -21.25
CA GLU A 104 12.47 -14.05 -20.37
C GLU A 104 12.05 -13.44 -19.04
N SER A 105 10.82 -13.71 -18.61
CA SER A 105 10.29 -13.22 -17.33
C SER A 105 11.16 -13.66 -16.17
N ARG A 106 11.53 -12.71 -15.30
CA ARG A 106 12.20 -13.01 -14.03
C ARG A 106 11.25 -13.70 -13.05
N ILE A 107 9.93 -13.55 -13.21
CA ILE A 107 8.92 -14.13 -12.32
C ILE A 107 8.78 -15.63 -12.56
N THR A 108 8.82 -16.10 -13.82
CA THR A 108 8.73 -17.53 -14.18
C THR A 108 9.78 -18.39 -13.47
N LYS A 109 10.94 -17.81 -13.13
CA LYS A 109 12.06 -18.52 -12.49
C LYS A 109 12.02 -18.56 -10.97
N LEU A 110 11.07 -17.85 -10.34
CA LEU A 110 11.02 -17.75 -8.89
C LEU A 110 10.70 -19.10 -8.25
N LYS A 111 11.50 -19.47 -7.26
CA LYS A 111 11.27 -20.64 -6.42
C LYS A 111 10.21 -20.36 -5.35
N PRO A 112 9.66 -21.40 -4.68
CA PRO A 112 8.66 -21.21 -3.63
C PRO A 112 9.06 -20.26 -2.49
N ASN A 113 10.35 -20.16 -2.16
CA ASN A 113 10.86 -19.22 -1.15
C ASN A 113 11.25 -17.84 -1.72
N GLU A 114 11.13 -17.63 -3.02
CA GLU A 114 11.46 -16.38 -3.73
C GLU A 114 10.23 -15.64 -4.24
N ILE A 115 9.09 -16.33 -4.39
CA ILE A 115 7.81 -15.73 -4.78
C ILE A 115 7.26 -14.76 -3.73
N GLY A 116 6.38 -13.87 -4.17
CA GLY A 116 5.54 -13.06 -3.28
C GLY A 116 4.17 -13.70 -3.12
N PHE A 117 3.58 -13.57 -1.93
CA PHE A 117 2.16 -13.86 -1.75
C PHE A 117 1.56 -13.07 -0.59
N GLN A 118 0.24 -12.95 -0.63
CA GLN A 118 -0.63 -12.58 0.48
C GLN A 118 -1.80 -13.57 0.52
N LYS A 119 -1.79 -14.42 1.53
CA LYS A 119 -2.80 -15.45 1.77
C LYS A 119 -3.74 -14.98 2.87
N ILE A 120 -5.03 -14.91 2.56
CA ILE A 120 -6.06 -14.53 3.53
C ILE A 120 -6.44 -15.76 4.35
N ASN A 121 -6.23 -15.68 5.66
CA ASN A 121 -6.55 -16.75 6.60
C ASN A 121 -7.99 -16.62 7.12
N SER A 122 -8.43 -15.39 7.40
CA SER A 122 -9.79 -15.09 7.81
C SER A 122 -10.21 -13.68 7.38
N LEU A 123 -11.50 -13.49 7.15
CA LEU A 123 -12.09 -12.18 6.90
C LEU A 123 -13.48 -12.10 7.54
N ILE A 124 -13.70 -11.03 8.30
CA ILE A 124 -14.89 -10.78 9.10
C ILE A 124 -15.43 -9.38 8.74
N GLN A 125 -16.74 -9.25 8.54
CA GLN A 125 -17.46 -7.99 8.46
C GLN A 125 -18.33 -7.84 9.70
N ASN A 126 -18.17 -6.74 10.45
CA ASN A 126 -18.99 -6.40 11.62
C ASN A 126 -19.17 -7.58 12.60
N GLY A 127 -18.10 -8.33 12.87
CA GLY A 127 -18.09 -9.47 13.78
C GLY A 127 -18.59 -10.80 13.20
N LYS A 128 -18.97 -10.87 11.92
CA LYS A 128 -19.38 -12.12 11.24
C LYS A 128 -18.46 -12.45 10.05
N SER A 129 -18.05 -13.71 9.92
CA SER A 129 -17.27 -14.18 8.77
C SER A 129 -18.02 -13.91 7.45
N VAL A 130 -17.28 -13.52 6.42
CA VAL A 130 -17.80 -13.29 5.06
C VAL A 130 -17.26 -14.33 4.08
N LYS A 131 -17.96 -14.52 2.97
CA LYS A 131 -17.46 -15.30 1.85
C LYS A 131 -16.56 -14.43 0.98
N TYR A 132 -15.45 -14.99 0.52
CA TYR A 132 -14.56 -14.32 -0.41
C TYR A 132 -13.99 -15.29 -1.42
N GLU A 133 -13.59 -14.76 -2.56
CA GLU A 133 -12.93 -15.46 -3.65
C GLU A 133 -11.66 -14.70 -4.01
N LEU A 134 -10.56 -15.43 -4.17
CA LEU A 134 -9.29 -14.89 -4.60
C LEU A 134 -9.08 -15.21 -6.08
N ILE A 135 -9.02 -14.18 -6.91
CA ILE A 135 -8.79 -14.27 -8.36
C ILE A 135 -7.50 -13.52 -8.66
N GLY A 136 -6.41 -14.27 -8.81
CA GLY A 136 -5.06 -13.75 -9.00
C GLY A 136 -4.66 -12.74 -7.93
N THR A 137 -4.69 -11.45 -8.26
CA THR A 137 -4.32 -10.35 -7.35
C THR A 137 -5.51 -9.64 -6.69
N ILE A 138 -6.73 -10.14 -6.87
CA ILE A 138 -7.97 -9.53 -6.41
C ILE A 138 -8.71 -10.45 -5.46
N LEU A 139 -9.02 -9.94 -4.27
CA LEU A 139 -9.89 -10.59 -3.30
C LEU A 139 -11.29 -9.97 -3.40
N LYS A 140 -12.23 -10.69 -4.01
CA LYS A 140 -13.64 -10.32 -4.05
C LYS A 140 -14.34 -10.79 -2.79
N VAL A 141 -15.00 -9.88 -2.09
CA VAL A 141 -15.68 -10.16 -0.81
C VAL A 141 -17.18 -9.95 -0.97
N THR A 142 -17.97 -11.00 -0.73
CA THR A 142 -19.43 -10.90 -0.67
C THR A 142 -19.84 -10.49 0.73
N LEU A 143 -20.53 -9.36 0.87
CA LEU A 143 -20.91 -8.84 2.17
C LEU A 143 -22.12 -9.60 2.76
N ASN A 144 -22.13 -9.72 4.08
CA ASN A 144 -23.27 -10.24 4.83
C ASN A 144 -24.43 -9.24 4.86
N GLU A 145 -24.08 -7.95 4.92
CA GLU A 145 -25.01 -6.83 4.87
C GLU A 145 -24.42 -5.70 4.00
N PRO A 146 -25.24 -4.98 3.23
CA PRO A 146 -24.76 -3.89 2.39
C PRO A 146 -24.17 -2.75 3.23
N ILE A 147 -23.13 -2.08 2.71
CA ILE A 147 -22.67 -0.80 3.27
C ILE A 147 -23.52 0.29 2.62
N LEU A 148 -24.56 0.74 3.33
CA LEU A 148 -25.45 1.78 2.81
C LEU A 148 -24.70 3.10 2.57
N SER A 149 -25.23 3.92 1.67
CA SER A 149 -24.70 5.27 1.44
C SER A 149 -24.55 6.07 2.73
N GLY A 150 -23.38 6.69 2.92
CA GLY A 150 -23.01 7.45 4.12
C GLY A 150 -22.76 6.61 5.37
N LYS A 151 -22.74 5.27 5.27
CA LYS A 151 -22.49 4.36 6.40
C LYS A 151 -21.09 3.78 6.36
N LYS A 152 -20.72 3.15 7.47
CA LYS A 152 -19.43 2.48 7.67
C LYS A 152 -19.61 0.99 7.85
N ALA A 153 -18.58 0.23 7.46
CA ALA A 153 -18.42 -1.16 7.86
C ALA A 153 -17.02 -1.39 8.40
N THR A 154 -16.90 -2.31 9.36
CA THR A 154 -15.61 -2.75 9.89
C THR A 154 -15.27 -4.12 9.34
N PHE A 155 -14.06 -4.24 8.81
CA PHE A 155 -13.47 -5.48 8.35
C PHE A 155 -12.29 -5.87 9.24
N GLU A 156 -12.26 -7.12 9.67
CA GLU A 156 -11.14 -7.69 10.42
C GLU A 156 -10.57 -8.87 9.62
N MET A 157 -9.28 -8.82 9.35
CA MET A 157 -8.58 -9.74 8.47
C MET A 157 -7.33 -10.25 9.14
N GLU A 158 -7.14 -11.57 9.13
CA GLU A 158 -5.85 -12.19 9.39
C GLU A 158 -5.29 -12.74 8.08
N PHE A 159 -4.02 -12.45 7.80
CA PHE A 159 -3.37 -12.86 6.57
C PHE A 159 -1.91 -13.21 6.81
N LYS A 160 -1.35 -14.01 5.90
CA LYS A 160 0.07 -14.35 5.87
C LYS A 160 0.69 -13.86 4.58
N GLY A 161 1.82 -13.17 4.66
CA GLY A 161 2.58 -12.68 3.53
C GLY A 161 3.94 -13.35 3.39
N GLN A 162 4.46 -13.38 2.16
CA GLN A 162 5.87 -13.62 1.86
C GLN A 162 6.38 -12.51 0.95
N VAL A 163 7.51 -11.92 1.33
CA VAL A 163 8.16 -10.87 0.56
C VAL A 163 8.88 -11.48 -0.65
N PRO A 164 8.53 -11.10 -1.88
CA PRO A 164 9.19 -11.60 -3.08
C PRO A 164 10.65 -11.14 -3.12
N VAL A 165 11.55 -11.91 -3.73
CA VAL A 165 12.81 -11.31 -4.21
C VAL A 165 12.47 -10.15 -5.14
N GLN A 166 13.21 -9.05 -5.04
CA GLN A 166 12.80 -7.84 -5.74
C GLN A 166 12.81 -8.03 -7.27
N ILE A 167 11.61 -7.98 -7.87
CA ILE A 167 11.43 -8.00 -9.33
C ILE A 167 11.48 -6.58 -9.90
N ARG A 168 10.86 -5.61 -9.24
CA ARG A 168 10.79 -4.22 -9.73
C ARG A 168 11.05 -3.18 -8.65
N ARG A 169 10.05 -2.88 -7.81
CA ARG A 169 10.09 -1.84 -6.77
C ARG A 169 9.99 -2.46 -5.38
N SER A 170 8.95 -3.25 -5.16
CA SER A 170 8.74 -3.98 -3.90
C SER A 170 9.49 -5.32 -3.88
N GLY A 171 9.93 -5.72 -2.69
CA GLY A 171 10.55 -7.02 -2.42
C GLY A 171 11.74 -6.95 -1.47
N ARG A 172 12.47 -8.05 -1.40
CA ARG A 172 13.65 -8.23 -0.57
C ARG A 172 14.94 -8.28 -1.37
N ASN A 173 16.05 -7.98 -0.70
CA ASN A 173 17.42 -8.09 -1.21
C ASN A 173 17.57 -7.40 -2.57
N ASN A 174 17.27 -6.10 -2.60
CA ASN A 174 17.37 -5.33 -3.82
C ASN A 174 18.82 -5.26 -4.34
N LYS A 175 19.01 -4.81 -5.58
CA LYS A 175 20.35 -4.67 -6.20
C LYS A 175 21.29 -3.73 -5.44
N GLU A 176 20.73 -2.84 -4.61
CA GLU A 176 21.45 -1.89 -3.76
C GLU A 176 21.74 -2.48 -2.37
N GLY A 177 21.41 -3.74 -2.14
CA GLY A 177 21.67 -4.45 -0.89
C GLY A 177 20.76 -4.04 0.28
N VAL A 178 19.62 -3.37 0.01
CA VAL A 178 18.58 -3.13 1.01
C VAL A 178 17.81 -4.42 1.24
N ALA A 179 17.67 -4.81 2.51
CA ALA A 179 17.03 -6.05 2.92
C ALA A 179 15.54 -6.09 2.57
N LEU A 180 14.77 -5.05 2.91
CA LEU A 180 13.31 -4.99 2.70
C LEU A 180 12.88 -3.67 2.07
N SER A 181 12.12 -3.74 0.98
CA SER A 181 11.44 -2.61 0.33
C SER A 181 9.95 -2.95 0.22
N MET A 182 9.15 -2.46 1.15
CA MET A 182 7.79 -2.91 1.43
C MET A 182 6.76 -1.87 0.96
N ALA A 183 6.55 -1.83 -0.34
CA ALA A 183 5.31 -1.29 -0.92
C ALA A 183 4.36 -2.45 -1.21
N GLN A 184 3.05 -2.20 -1.33
CA GLN A 184 2.09 -3.20 -1.87
C GLN A 184 1.95 -4.47 -1.00
N TRP A 185 2.33 -4.36 0.28
CA TRP A 185 2.68 -5.49 1.14
C TRP A 185 1.50 -5.99 1.99
N TYR A 186 0.38 -5.27 2.05
CA TYR A 186 -0.84 -5.69 2.75
C TYR A 186 -2.04 -5.80 1.79
N PRO A 187 -3.09 -6.58 2.15
CA PRO A 187 -4.38 -6.54 1.48
C PRO A 187 -5.02 -5.15 1.56
N LYS A 188 -4.95 -4.40 0.46
CA LYS A 188 -5.39 -3.00 0.37
C LYS A 188 -6.78 -2.91 -0.25
N MET A 189 -7.70 -2.13 0.33
CA MET A 189 -9.03 -1.90 -0.23
C MET A 189 -8.91 -1.23 -1.60
N ALA A 190 -9.62 -1.75 -2.59
CA ALA A 190 -9.72 -1.14 -3.91
C ALA A 190 -10.57 0.14 -3.83
N GLU A 191 -10.31 1.11 -4.70
CA GLU A 191 -11.15 2.30 -4.77
C GLU A 191 -12.51 1.96 -5.41
N TYR A 192 -13.57 2.59 -4.91
CA TYR A 192 -14.87 2.64 -5.56
C TYR A 192 -15.15 4.09 -5.89
N ASP A 193 -15.36 4.42 -7.16
CA ASP A 193 -15.68 5.78 -7.62
C ASP A 193 -16.92 5.79 -8.53
N ILE A 194 -17.11 6.87 -9.30
CA ILE A 194 -18.22 7.02 -10.24
C ILE A 194 -18.22 5.98 -11.38
N GLU A 195 -17.10 5.31 -11.64
CA GLU A 195 -16.96 4.21 -12.60
C GLU A 195 -17.11 2.83 -11.95
N GLY A 196 -17.28 2.78 -10.62
CA GLY A 196 -17.44 1.57 -9.83
C GLY A 196 -16.14 1.11 -9.18
N TRP A 197 -15.99 -0.20 -8.99
CA TRP A 197 -14.82 -0.78 -8.33
C TRP A 197 -13.60 -0.85 -9.26
N HIS A 198 -12.48 -0.28 -8.83
CA HIS A 198 -11.19 -0.36 -9.53
C HIS A 198 -10.41 -1.63 -9.19
N ALA A 199 -11.03 -2.79 -9.35
CA ALA A 199 -10.49 -4.09 -8.97
C ALA A 199 -9.67 -4.76 -10.10
N ASN A 200 -8.74 -4.01 -10.71
CA ASN A 200 -7.92 -4.51 -11.82
C ASN A 200 -6.71 -5.32 -11.34
N GLU A 201 -6.39 -6.40 -12.05
CA GLU A 201 -5.21 -7.20 -11.72
C GLU A 201 -3.90 -6.42 -11.83
N TYR A 202 -2.98 -6.72 -10.91
CA TYR A 202 -1.70 -6.03 -10.87
C TYR A 202 -0.74 -6.55 -11.94
N ILE A 203 -0.51 -5.72 -12.96
CA ILE A 203 0.40 -5.99 -14.08
C ILE A 203 1.50 -4.93 -14.21
N ALA A 204 2.05 -4.49 -13.07
CA ALA A 204 3.13 -3.49 -12.97
C ALA A 204 2.76 -2.06 -13.39
N ARG A 205 1.47 -1.68 -13.26
CA ARG A 205 1.00 -0.29 -13.43
C ARG A 205 0.63 0.34 -12.08
N GLU A 206 0.54 1.67 -12.06
CA GLU A 206 0.31 2.45 -10.83
C GLU A 206 -1.14 2.35 -10.34
N PHE A 207 -1.37 2.68 -9.07
CA PHE A 207 -2.63 2.33 -8.39
C PHE A 207 -3.43 3.56 -8.00
N TYR A 208 -4.70 3.50 -8.38
CA TYR A 208 -5.75 4.26 -7.76
C TYR A 208 -6.17 3.57 -6.45
N GLY A 209 -6.59 4.32 -5.44
CA GLY A 209 -6.80 3.78 -4.11
C GLY A 209 -7.37 4.79 -3.13
N VAL A 210 -7.85 4.29 -2.00
CA VAL A 210 -8.58 5.09 -1.02
C VAL A 210 -7.63 5.88 -0.12
N TRP A 211 -7.89 7.17 0.05
CA TRP A 211 -7.21 7.98 1.07
C TRP A 211 -7.64 7.55 2.47
N GLY A 212 -6.70 7.53 3.41
CA GLY A 212 -7.00 7.03 4.73
C GLY A 212 -5.99 7.33 5.81
N ASP A 213 -6.38 6.94 7.02
CA ASP A 213 -5.56 6.99 8.21
C ASP A 213 -5.01 5.60 8.52
N PHE A 214 -3.73 5.52 8.87
CA PHE A 214 -3.04 4.28 9.18
C PHE A 214 -2.43 4.32 10.57
N ASP A 215 -2.76 3.32 11.39
CA ASP A 215 -2.14 3.02 12.68
C ASP A 215 -1.48 1.64 12.55
N VAL A 216 -0.15 1.60 12.42
CA VAL A 216 0.58 0.40 12.00
C VAL A 216 1.64 0.04 13.02
N THR A 217 1.56 -1.18 13.53
CA THR A 217 2.55 -1.76 14.43
C THR A 217 3.31 -2.87 13.70
N ILE A 218 4.64 -2.81 13.72
CA ILE A 218 5.53 -3.79 13.08
C ILE A 218 6.50 -4.34 14.12
N HIS A 219 6.44 -5.65 14.35
CA HIS A 219 7.39 -6.39 15.18
C HIS A 219 8.45 -7.03 14.27
N ILE A 220 9.70 -6.62 14.42
CA ILE A 220 10.82 -7.09 13.59
C ILE A 220 12.07 -7.30 14.44
N ASP A 221 13.03 -8.08 13.95
CA ASP A 221 14.36 -8.24 14.55
C ASP A 221 14.93 -6.89 15.02
N LYS A 222 15.41 -6.86 16.27
CA LYS A 222 15.82 -5.63 16.95
C LYS A 222 16.99 -4.89 16.28
N ASN A 223 17.72 -5.52 15.38
CA ASN A 223 18.83 -4.88 14.69
C ASN A 223 18.36 -4.09 13.45
N TYR A 224 17.13 -4.30 12.99
CA TYR A 224 16.59 -3.60 11.82
C TYR A 224 16.12 -2.20 12.18
N THR A 225 16.58 -1.21 11.40
CA THR A 225 16.02 0.14 11.42
C THR A 225 14.92 0.24 10.36
N ILE A 226 13.75 0.77 10.71
CA ILE A 226 12.64 0.99 9.78
C ILE A 226 12.55 2.46 9.38
N GLY A 227 12.40 2.71 8.07
CA GLY A 227 11.83 3.94 7.54
C GLY A 227 10.42 3.65 7.05
N GLY A 228 9.40 4.32 7.59
CA GLY A 228 7.99 4.06 7.29
C GLY A 228 7.21 5.32 6.99
N THR A 229 6.06 5.17 6.32
CA THR A 229 5.10 6.27 6.13
C THR A 229 4.58 6.77 7.48
N GLY A 230 4.46 8.09 7.63
CA GLY A 230 3.89 8.73 8.81
C GLY A 230 4.92 9.00 9.91
N TYR A 231 4.43 9.04 11.15
CA TYR A 231 5.18 9.47 12.33
C TYR A 231 5.38 8.29 13.27
N LEU A 232 6.63 8.03 13.68
CA LEU A 232 6.94 7.04 14.71
C LEU A 232 6.44 7.53 16.08
N GLN A 233 5.65 6.71 16.76
CA GLN A 233 4.96 7.06 18.01
C GLN A 233 5.77 6.70 19.25
N ASN A 234 6.66 5.70 19.16
CA ASN A 234 7.43 5.18 20.29
C ASN A 234 8.96 5.26 20.09
N PRO A 235 9.52 6.42 19.67
CA PRO A 235 10.94 6.55 19.38
C PRO A 235 11.86 6.19 20.55
N GLN A 236 11.39 6.40 21.79
CA GLN A 236 12.16 6.11 23.00
C GLN A 236 12.18 4.64 23.41
N GLU A 237 11.35 3.79 22.80
CA GLU A 237 11.37 2.34 23.00
C GLU A 237 12.13 1.65 21.87
N VAL A 238 12.13 2.26 20.68
CA VAL A 238 12.83 1.75 19.52
C VAL A 238 14.31 2.14 19.53
N GLY A 239 14.62 3.43 19.62
CA GLY A 239 15.97 3.95 19.37
C GLY A 239 16.27 4.10 17.87
N HIS A 240 17.46 3.65 17.44
CA HIS A 240 17.91 3.69 16.04
C HIS A 240 17.95 5.09 15.42
N GLY A 241 18.30 6.11 16.22
CA GLY A 241 18.41 7.50 15.78
C GLY A 241 17.07 8.25 15.73
N TYR A 242 15.96 7.60 16.08
CA TYR A 242 14.66 8.27 16.23
C TYR A 242 14.47 8.86 17.63
N GLU A 243 15.20 8.36 18.62
CA GLU A 243 15.09 8.81 19.99
C GLU A 243 15.47 10.27 20.17
N ASP A 244 14.86 10.93 21.16
CA ASP A 244 15.41 12.16 21.71
C ASP A 244 16.62 11.78 22.59
N SER A 245 17.81 12.10 22.10
CA SER A 245 19.10 11.76 22.68
C SER A 245 19.35 12.34 24.06
N SER A 246 18.54 13.31 24.51
CA SER A 246 18.59 13.84 25.88
C SER A 246 17.93 12.92 26.91
N LYS A 247 17.15 11.93 26.46
CA LYS A 247 16.42 10.99 27.31
C LYS A 247 16.99 9.58 27.17
N LYS A 248 16.75 8.76 28.19
CA LYS A 248 17.17 7.36 28.18
C LYS A 248 16.23 6.53 27.31
N VAL A 249 16.79 5.85 26.31
CA VAL A 249 16.09 4.82 25.53
C VAL A 249 15.73 3.64 26.44
N LYS A 250 14.47 3.22 26.38
CA LYS A 250 13.89 2.12 27.17
C LYS A 250 13.60 0.93 26.28
N THR A 251 14.62 0.43 25.60
CA THR A 251 14.49 -0.68 24.68
C THR A 251 13.87 -1.90 25.37
N PRO A 252 12.75 -2.44 24.86
CA PRO A 252 12.14 -3.66 25.40
C PRO A 252 13.12 -4.83 25.42
N LYS A 253 12.92 -5.77 26.36
CA LYS A 253 13.70 -7.01 26.41
C LYS A 253 13.17 -7.98 25.35
N GLY A 254 14.04 -8.50 24.48
CA GLY A 254 13.68 -9.52 23.51
C GLY A 254 14.60 -9.53 22.28
N GLU A 255 14.25 -10.34 21.30
CA GLU A 255 14.91 -10.38 19.98
C GLU A 255 14.25 -9.43 18.96
N LYS A 256 13.07 -8.89 19.27
CA LYS A 256 12.32 -8.00 18.39
C LYS A 256 12.06 -6.64 19.03
N LEU A 257 11.96 -5.62 18.17
CA LEU A 257 11.41 -4.31 18.51
C LEU A 257 10.04 -4.13 17.87
N THR A 258 9.20 -3.39 18.57
CA THR A 258 7.88 -2.99 18.11
C THR A 258 7.95 -1.55 17.61
N TRP A 259 7.75 -1.35 16.31
CA TRP A 259 7.70 -0.04 15.68
C TRP A 259 6.24 0.37 15.49
N HIS A 260 5.81 1.48 16.10
CA HIS A 260 4.44 1.96 16.00
C HIS A 260 4.37 3.27 15.21
N PHE A 261 3.77 3.23 14.02
CA PHE A 261 3.60 4.39 13.14
C PHE A 261 2.16 4.85 13.08
N LYS A 262 1.96 6.18 12.97
CA LYS A 262 0.69 6.79 12.60
C LYS A 262 0.84 7.66 11.37
N ALA A 263 0.03 7.42 10.34
CA ALA A 263 0.03 8.21 9.11
C ALA A 263 -1.40 8.67 8.80
N PRO A 264 -1.76 9.93 9.15
CA PRO A 264 -3.07 10.47 8.81
C PRO A 264 -3.13 10.94 7.35
N ASN A 265 -4.27 10.77 6.71
CA ASN A 265 -4.61 11.26 5.37
C ASN A 265 -3.52 10.96 4.31
N VAL A 266 -3.16 9.68 4.17
CA VAL A 266 -2.23 9.20 3.15
C VAL A 266 -2.92 8.21 2.21
N HIS A 267 -2.40 8.10 0.99
CA HIS A 267 -2.90 7.16 -0.01
C HIS A 267 -2.40 5.72 0.23
N ASP A 268 -1.29 5.55 0.91
CA ASP A 268 -0.68 4.25 1.16
C ASP A 268 0.28 4.26 2.35
N PHE A 269 0.49 3.08 2.94
CA PHE A 269 1.51 2.85 3.95
C PHE A 269 2.62 1.97 3.37
N THR A 270 3.80 2.56 3.21
CA THR A 270 5.01 1.87 2.74
C THR A 270 6.09 1.93 3.80
N TRP A 271 6.98 0.96 3.79
CA TRP A 271 8.15 0.99 4.65
C TRP A 271 9.35 0.30 3.99
N ALA A 272 10.53 0.54 4.52
CA ALA A 272 11.77 -0.14 4.16
C ALA A 272 12.54 -0.42 5.44
N ALA A 273 13.33 -1.50 5.43
CA ALA A 273 14.13 -1.86 6.59
C ALA A 273 15.42 -2.56 6.19
N ASP A 274 16.46 -2.29 6.98
CA ASP A 274 17.77 -2.91 6.87
C ASP A 274 18.46 -2.83 8.23
N ASN A 275 19.29 -3.83 8.54
CA ASN A 275 20.07 -3.87 9.77
C ASN A 275 21.38 -3.06 9.71
N GLU A 276 21.72 -2.52 8.54
CA GLU A 276 22.90 -1.68 8.32
C GLU A 276 22.53 -0.24 7.92
N TYR A 277 21.27 0.16 8.13
CA TYR A 277 20.87 1.55 7.92
C TYR A 277 21.55 2.48 8.91
N ILE A 278 22.23 3.47 8.35
CA ILE A 278 22.48 4.75 9.02
C ILE A 278 21.17 5.53 8.97
N HIS A 279 20.84 6.17 10.08
CA HIS A 279 19.71 7.06 10.18
C HIS A 279 20.19 8.44 10.64
N ASP A 280 20.08 9.41 9.74
CA ASP A 280 20.36 10.81 10.02
C ASP A 280 19.08 11.62 9.93
N THR A 281 19.04 12.73 10.66
CA THR A 281 17.92 13.67 10.64
C THR A 281 18.39 15.08 10.33
N LYS A 282 17.55 15.82 9.59
CA LYS A 282 17.73 17.25 9.37
C LYS A 282 16.41 17.97 9.61
N GLN A 283 16.47 19.08 10.32
CA GLN A 283 15.28 19.89 10.61
C GLN A 283 15.11 20.99 9.55
N VAL A 284 14.01 20.95 8.79
CA VAL A 284 13.63 22.07 7.93
C VAL A 284 13.18 23.24 8.81
N PRO A 285 13.65 24.49 8.59
CA PRO A 285 13.19 25.65 9.36
C PRO A 285 11.66 25.79 9.30
N ASN A 286 11.00 25.76 10.46
CA ASN A 286 9.53 25.77 10.58
C ASN A 286 8.80 24.67 9.79
N GLY A 287 9.49 23.59 9.44
CA GLY A 287 8.98 22.52 8.60
C GLY A 287 9.08 21.15 9.26
N ALA A 288 8.96 20.11 8.44
CA ALA A 288 9.10 18.73 8.88
C ALA A 288 10.57 18.40 9.23
N THR A 289 10.76 17.44 10.14
CA THR A 289 12.03 16.74 10.27
C THR A 289 12.17 15.75 9.11
N LEU A 290 13.26 15.86 8.37
CA LEU A 290 13.61 14.92 7.31
C LEU A 290 14.42 13.78 7.91
N HIS A 291 14.02 12.54 7.59
CA HIS A 291 14.70 11.32 7.99
C HIS A 291 15.41 10.71 6.77
N PHE A 292 16.72 10.52 6.88
CA PHE A 292 17.56 9.93 5.84
C PHE A 292 18.00 8.55 6.32
N LEU A 293 17.51 7.51 5.64
CA LEU A 293 17.88 6.13 5.92
C LEU A 293 18.62 5.56 4.73
N TYR A 294 19.88 5.19 4.94
CA TYR A 294 20.74 4.74 3.85
C TYR A 294 21.85 3.81 4.35
N LYS A 295 22.49 3.08 3.42
CA LYS A 295 23.61 2.18 3.75
C LYS A 295 24.95 2.88 3.54
N ASN A 296 25.91 2.60 4.42
CA ASN A 296 27.28 3.13 4.30
C ASN A 296 28.06 2.43 3.17
N LYS A 297 27.88 2.89 1.93
CA LYS A 297 28.64 2.37 0.78
C LYS A 297 29.61 3.42 0.25
N PRO A 298 30.90 3.07 0.01
CA PRO A 298 31.91 4.03 -0.46
C PRO A 298 31.51 4.82 -1.70
N ASN A 299 30.73 4.20 -2.60
CA ASN A 299 30.31 4.81 -3.86
C ASN A 299 29.02 5.65 -3.77
N THR A 300 28.33 5.68 -2.62
CA THR A 300 27.07 6.44 -2.48
C THR A 300 27.06 7.35 -1.25
N ILE A 301 27.95 7.17 -0.29
CA ILE A 301 27.92 7.91 0.99
C ILE A 301 28.04 9.43 0.80
N GLU A 302 28.92 9.90 -0.09
CA GLU A 302 29.07 11.33 -0.37
C GLU A 302 27.80 11.93 -0.99
N ASN A 303 27.11 11.17 -1.84
CA ASN A 303 25.85 11.61 -2.45
C ASN A 303 24.73 11.73 -1.41
N TRP A 304 24.65 10.81 -0.45
CA TRP A 304 23.69 10.91 0.66
C TRP A 304 23.93 12.14 1.50
N LYS A 305 25.18 12.42 1.88
CA LYS A 305 25.53 13.62 2.64
C LYS A 305 25.22 14.91 1.88
N LYS A 306 25.50 14.96 0.58
CA LYS A 306 25.12 16.08 -0.27
C LYS A 306 23.60 16.27 -0.34
N MET A 307 22.84 15.18 -0.46
CA MET A 307 21.37 15.20 -0.52
C MET A 307 20.76 15.75 0.77
N GLU A 308 21.33 15.41 1.93
CA GLU A 308 20.86 15.95 3.22
C GLU A 308 20.93 17.48 3.28
N ASP A 309 22.01 18.05 2.75
CA ASP A 309 22.19 19.51 2.73
C ASP A 309 21.36 20.17 1.62
N GLU A 310 21.20 19.51 0.46
CA GLU A 310 20.35 20.01 -0.62
C GLU A 310 18.87 20.02 -0.24
N ALA A 311 18.39 19.04 0.51
CA ALA A 311 16.99 18.93 0.91
C ALA A 311 16.52 20.01 1.90
N LEU A 312 17.45 20.80 2.45
CA LEU A 312 17.14 21.93 3.34
C LEU A 312 16.99 23.27 2.61
N ASN A 313 17.35 23.34 1.33
CA ASN A 313 17.24 24.55 0.50
C ASN A 313 15.96 24.54 -0.34
#